data_AF-A0A540K840-F1
#
_entry.id   AF-A0A540K840-F1
#
_cell.length_a   1.000
_cell.length_b   1.000
_cell.length_c   1.000
_cell.angle_alpha   90.00
_cell.angle_beta   90.00
_cell.angle_gamma   90.00
#
_symmetry.space_group_name_H-M   'P 1'
#
loop_
_entity.id
_entity.type
_entity.pdbx_description
1 polymer ?
#
loop_
_entity_poly.entity_id
_entity_poly.type
_entity_poly.pdbx_seq_one_letter_code
_entity_poly.pdbx_strand_id
1 'polypeptide(L)'
;MVPNRSSRTDVLGSGTGNYGHGSIMRGGQAAKGGGTEAASSLSSRASAVSSRGSGGGGDLLKRTMVSVDPEELKRAGNEKYRRGHFAEALSLYDRAIALSPANAAYRSNRAAALTGLGRLTEAVRECEEAVRLDPNYGRAHQRLGSLFLRLGQVENSRRHLSFPGLQPDPAELQKLQAVEKYLKKCTDSRRVGDWRSVLRECDSTIASGADSSPQLSMCRAEALLKLHQIDDVESVILTTPRLDTHSNLSQSKCFGMLSEAYTNFVLAQIELAFGRFENAVTAAEKAAQIDPRNIETAVLLSNVRLVMRARARGNDLFKSERFTEACAAYGEGLRLDPSNSVLYCNRAACWSKLGMWERSIEDCNQALCIIPNYSKALLRRAASNSKLERWVEAVKDYEVLRRLLPDDNEVAESLFHAQVALKKSRGEEVSNIKFGGEVEEILGIEQFRAAISLPGVSVVHFKAASDLQCKQVSPFLDTLCGRYPSINFLKVDIEENVAVANTENVRIVPTFKIYKNGSRVKEMVRPSCDMLEHSVRHYSF
;
A
#
# COMPACT_ATOMS: atom_id res chain seq x y z
N MET A 1 -20.78 -5.23 -45.69
CA MET A 1 -20.87 -5.69 -44.28
C MET A 1 -19.48 -5.63 -43.70
N VAL A 2 -19.20 -4.63 -42.86
CA VAL A 2 -17.91 -4.42 -42.19
C VAL A 2 -18.09 -4.93 -40.76
N PRO A 3 -17.19 -5.77 -40.20
CA PRO A 3 -17.40 -6.27 -38.85
C PRO A 3 -17.12 -5.16 -37.84
N ASN A 4 -18.05 -5.06 -36.90
CA ASN A 4 -18.16 -4.08 -35.85
C ASN A 4 -16.96 -4.19 -34.89
N ARG A 5 -16.07 -3.18 -34.86
CA ARG A 5 -15.04 -3.07 -33.82
C ARG A 5 -15.73 -2.79 -32.49
N SER A 6 -15.49 -3.62 -31.48
CA SER A 6 -16.06 -3.44 -30.15
C SER A 6 -15.64 -2.08 -29.57
N SER A 7 -16.59 -1.16 -29.44
CA SER A 7 -16.43 0.05 -28.62
C SER A 7 -16.42 -0.37 -27.15
N ARG A 8 -15.23 -0.50 -26.55
CA ARG A 8 -15.11 -0.68 -25.10
C ARG A 8 -15.07 0.68 -24.40
N THR A 9 -15.69 0.71 -23.23
CA THR A 9 -15.91 1.86 -22.36
C THR A 9 -14.59 2.29 -21.71
N ASP A 10 -14.11 3.49 -22.06
CA ASP A 10 -13.10 4.20 -21.26
C ASP A 10 -13.71 4.52 -19.89
N VAL A 11 -13.55 3.62 -18.92
CA VAL A 11 -14.01 3.85 -17.55
C VAL A 11 -13.07 4.87 -16.91
N LEU A 12 -13.55 6.10 -16.74
CA LEU A 12 -12.91 7.08 -15.87
C LEU A 12 -12.72 6.48 -14.49
N GLY A 13 -11.54 6.66 -13.89
CA GLY A 13 -11.20 5.98 -12.64
C GLY A 13 -12.20 6.30 -11.53
N SER A 14 -12.97 5.31 -11.11
CA SER A 14 -13.47 5.21 -9.73
C SER A 14 -12.25 4.85 -8.87
N GLY A 15 -11.98 5.61 -7.82
CA GLY A 15 -10.78 5.47 -6.98
C GLY A 15 -10.82 4.23 -6.07
N THR A 16 -11.23 3.06 -6.57
CA THR A 16 -11.50 1.85 -5.77
C THR A 16 -10.60 0.67 -6.14
N GLY A 17 -9.45 0.91 -6.77
CA GLY A 17 -8.47 -0.15 -7.03
C GLY A 17 -7.61 -0.42 -5.80
N ASN A 18 -7.97 -1.45 -5.03
CA ASN A 18 -7.12 -2.03 -3.99
C ASN A 18 -5.78 -2.46 -4.59
N TYR A 19 -4.69 -1.84 -4.12
CA TYR A 19 -3.34 -2.35 -4.31
C TYR A 19 -3.04 -3.35 -3.18
N GLY A 20 -2.73 -4.59 -3.53
CA GLY A 20 -2.35 -5.62 -2.57
C GLY A 20 -2.22 -7.00 -3.21
N HIS A 21 -1.00 -7.51 -3.28
CA HIS A 21 -0.67 -8.91 -3.56
C HIS A 21 -1.41 -9.87 -2.61
N GLY A 22 -1.88 -11.01 -3.13
CA GLY A 22 -2.31 -12.13 -2.29
C GLY A 22 -3.25 -13.11 -2.99
N SER A 23 -2.75 -14.31 -3.25
CA SER A 23 -3.42 -15.46 -3.84
C SER A 23 -4.77 -15.78 -3.16
N ILE A 24 -5.84 -15.95 -3.95
CA ILE A 24 -7.10 -16.54 -3.47
C ILE A 24 -7.48 -17.74 -4.34
N MET A 25 -7.44 -18.90 -3.71
CA MET A 25 -8.03 -20.16 -4.15
C MET A 25 -9.54 -20.01 -4.34
N ARG A 26 -10.02 -20.59 -5.43
CA ARG A 26 -11.41 -20.64 -5.86
C ARG A 26 -12.32 -21.29 -4.80
N GLY A 27 -13.41 -20.61 -4.45
CA GLY A 27 -14.45 -21.10 -3.55
C GLY A 27 -15.35 -22.16 -4.18
N GLY A 28 -15.94 -22.99 -3.32
CA GLY A 28 -16.98 -23.96 -3.64
C GLY A 28 -18.11 -23.91 -2.61
N GLN A 29 -19.26 -23.42 -3.08
CA GLN A 29 -20.67 -23.67 -2.75
C GLN A 29 -21.18 -23.88 -1.30
N ALA A 30 -22.36 -23.28 -1.12
CA ALA A 30 -23.20 -23.21 0.07
C ALA A 30 -24.00 -24.49 0.38
N ALA A 31 -24.31 -24.69 1.66
CA ALA A 31 -25.51 -25.42 2.10
C ALA A 31 -26.03 -24.87 3.44
N LYS A 32 -27.37 -24.86 3.56
CA LYS A 32 -28.22 -24.28 4.60
C LYS A 32 -28.29 -25.08 5.91
N GLY A 33 -28.76 -24.40 6.96
CA GLY A 33 -29.38 -24.95 8.17
C GLY A 33 -28.58 -24.57 9.43
N GLY A 34 -29.11 -24.00 10.50
CA GLY A 34 -30.47 -23.77 10.96
C GLY A 34 -30.46 -23.90 12.49
N GLY A 35 -30.84 -22.84 13.21
CA GLY A 35 -31.49 -22.94 14.53
C GLY A 35 -30.66 -23.13 15.80
N THR A 36 -30.96 -22.22 16.74
CA THR A 36 -31.12 -22.38 18.19
C THR A 36 -29.96 -22.07 19.15
N GLU A 37 -30.23 -21.00 19.91
CA GLU A 37 -29.72 -20.62 21.22
C GLU A 37 -29.92 -21.71 22.28
N ALA A 38 -29.05 -21.75 23.29
CA ALA A 38 -29.47 -21.82 24.70
C ALA A 38 -28.25 -21.73 25.64
N ALA A 39 -28.29 -20.75 26.53
CA ALA A 39 -27.55 -20.74 27.76
C ALA A 39 -28.24 -21.65 28.79
N SER A 40 -27.47 -22.34 29.64
CA SER A 40 -27.96 -22.73 30.97
C SER A 40 -26.83 -23.05 31.95
N SER A 41 -26.84 -22.28 33.03
CA SER A 41 -26.28 -22.57 34.35
C SER A 41 -27.02 -23.70 35.06
N LEU A 42 -26.35 -24.38 36.00
CA LEU A 42 -26.81 -25.00 37.28
C LEU A 42 -26.02 -26.31 37.53
N SER A 43 -25.16 -26.39 38.56
CA SER A 43 -25.46 -26.65 39.98
C SER A 43 -25.86 -28.10 40.33
N SER A 44 -24.91 -28.79 40.97
CA SER A 44 -24.99 -29.66 42.17
C SER A 44 -25.83 -30.96 42.22
N ARG A 45 -25.15 -32.07 42.54
CA ARG A 45 -25.37 -33.05 43.65
C ARG A 45 -24.51 -34.30 43.39
N ALA A 46 -23.46 -34.58 44.18
CA ALA A 46 -23.43 -35.21 45.51
C ALA A 46 -23.96 -36.66 45.54
N SER A 47 -23.06 -37.61 45.85
CA SER A 47 -23.40 -38.94 46.38
C SER A 47 -22.28 -39.39 47.30
N ALA A 48 -22.64 -39.59 48.57
CA ALA A 48 -21.78 -39.98 49.67
C ALA A 48 -21.74 -41.51 49.82
N VAL A 49 -20.63 -42.04 50.33
CA VAL A 49 -20.64 -43.24 51.18
C VAL A 49 -19.68 -43.00 52.34
N SER A 50 -20.19 -43.22 53.54
CA SER A 50 -19.54 -42.98 54.83
C SER A 50 -18.89 -44.23 55.42
N SER A 51 -17.97 -43.99 56.36
CA SER A 51 -17.73 -44.67 57.65
C SER A 51 -16.27 -45.10 57.80
N ARG A 52 -15.59 -45.03 58.95
CA ARG A 52 -15.68 -44.31 60.25
C ARG A 52 -14.41 -44.79 60.99
N GLY A 53 -13.67 -43.93 61.71
CA GLY A 53 -12.63 -44.46 62.62
C GLY A 53 -11.49 -43.52 63.04
N SER A 54 -11.79 -42.57 63.94
CA SER A 54 -10.96 -41.93 64.98
C SER A 54 -9.44 -41.76 64.84
N GLY A 55 -9.00 -40.51 65.07
CA GLY A 55 -7.83 -40.24 65.91
C GLY A 55 -6.92 -39.11 65.43
N GLY A 56 -7.09 -37.91 66.00
CA GLY A 56 -6.02 -36.98 66.35
C GLY A 56 -5.14 -36.38 65.23
N GLY A 57 -5.25 -35.06 65.04
CA GLY A 57 -4.19 -34.28 64.38
C GLY A 57 -4.76 -33.24 63.42
N GLY A 58 -4.95 -32.02 63.93
CA GLY A 58 -5.10 -30.84 63.08
C GLY A 58 -3.83 -30.58 62.25
N ASP A 59 -3.95 -29.63 61.33
CA ASP A 59 -2.83 -29.00 60.60
C ASP A 59 -2.21 -29.72 59.39
N LEU A 60 -2.99 -30.29 58.47
CA LEU A 60 -2.42 -30.63 57.15
C LEU A 60 -3.32 -30.46 55.93
N LEU A 61 -4.30 -29.53 55.99
CA LEU A 61 -5.10 -29.14 54.81
C LEU A 61 -5.30 -27.61 54.69
N LYS A 62 -4.33 -26.81 55.17
CA LYS A 62 -4.07 -25.48 54.60
C LYS A 62 -3.18 -25.67 53.39
N ARG A 63 -3.82 -26.03 52.27
CA ARG A 63 -3.24 -25.97 50.93
C ARG A 63 -2.63 -24.57 50.76
N THR A 64 -1.30 -24.53 50.68
CA THR A 64 -0.43 -23.36 50.56
C THR A 64 -0.84 -22.47 49.38
N MET A 65 -1.80 -21.58 49.60
CA MET A 65 -1.78 -20.27 48.97
C MET A 65 -0.63 -19.51 49.65
N VAL A 66 0.58 -19.62 49.09
CA VAL A 66 1.61 -18.62 49.36
C VAL A 66 1.00 -17.30 48.96
N SER A 67 0.65 -16.46 49.93
CA SER A 67 0.24 -15.08 49.70
C SER A 67 1.44 -14.41 49.05
N VAL A 68 1.45 -14.37 47.71
CA VAL A 68 2.56 -13.77 46.97
C VAL A 68 2.60 -12.30 47.36
N ASP A 69 3.68 -11.89 48.02
CA ASP A 69 3.85 -10.53 48.51
C ASP A 69 3.99 -9.56 47.30
N PRO A 70 3.18 -8.49 47.22
CA PRO A 70 3.30 -7.46 46.18
C PRO A 70 4.72 -6.88 46.05
N GLU A 71 5.46 -6.80 47.16
CA GLU A 71 6.83 -6.31 47.18
C GLU A 71 7.84 -7.30 46.56
N GLU A 72 7.62 -8.60 46.74
CA GLU A 72 8.38 -9.65 46.04
C GLU A 72 8.12 -9.62 44.53
N LEU A 73 6.87 -9.44 44.12
CA LEU A 73 6.50 -9.28 42.71
C LEU A 73 7.16 -8.05 42.08
N LYS A 74 7.16 -6.91 42.78
CA LYS A 74 7.91 -5.72 42.34
C LYS A 74 9.39 -6.03 42.19
N ARG A 75 10.01 -6.68 43.18
CA ARG A 75 11.45 -6.99 43.16
C ARG A 75 11.82 -7.90 41.98
N ALA A 76 11.01 -8.94 41.75
CA ALA A 76 11.15 -9.83 40.60
C ALA A 76 10.93 -9.08 39.27
N GLY A 77 9.94 -8.19 39.20
CA GLY A 77 9.69 -7.35 38.04
C GLY A 77 10.87 -6.42 37.72
N ASN A 78 11.46 -5.79 38.74
CA ASN A 78 12.64 -4.93 38.60
C ASN A 78 13.86 -5.72 38.08
N GLU A 79 14.01 -6.98 38.50
CA GLU A 79 15.07 -7.87 38.00
C GLU A 79 14.88 -8.19 36.53
N LYS A 80 13.66 -8.57 36.12
CA LYS A 80 13.33 -8.82 34.72
C LYS A 80 13.51 -7.58 33.86
N TYR A 81 13.11 -6.41 34.37
CA TYR A 81 13.31 -5.13 33.72
C TYR A 81 14.79 -4.82 33.48
N ARG A 82 15.64 -5.00 34.51
CA ARG A 82 17.10 -4.79 34.39
C ARG A 82 17.76 -5.74 33.39
N ARG A 83 17.18 -6.93 33.17
CA ARG A 83 17.62 -7.89 32.16
C ARG A 83 17.05 -7.62 30.75
N GLY A 84 16.25 -6.56 30.56
CA GLY A 84 15.61 -6.24 29.28
C GLY A 84 14.36 -7.08 28.96
N HIS A 85 13.93 -7.99 29.84
CA HIS A 85 12.73 -8.79 29.66
C HIS A 85 11.48 -7.98 30.04
N PHE A 86 11.14 -6.98 29.23
CA PHE A 86 10.09 -6.01 29.55
C PHE A 86 8.69 -6.61 29.62
N ALA A 87 8.37 -7.61 28.78
CA ALA A 87 7.06 -8.27 28.79
C ALA A 87 6.83 -9.07 30.08
N GLU A 88 7.85 -9.79 30.55
CA GLU A 88 7.79 -10.52 31.83
C GLU A 88 7.73 -9.55 33.02
N ALA A 89 8.51 -8.47 32.97
CA ALA A 89 8.45 -7.42 33.98
C ALA A 89 7.05 -6.80 34.07
N LEU A 90 6.41 -6.53 32.92
CA LEU A 90 5.05 -6.01 32.84
C LEU A 90 4.05 -6.94 33.53
N SER A 91 4.09 -8.25 33.25
CA SER A 91 3.22 -9.25 33.89
C SER A 91 3.39 -9.29 35.41
N LEU A 92 4.63 -9.16 35.90
CA LEU A 92 4.91 -9.14 37.34
C LEU A 92 4.38 -7.86 38.00
N TYR A 93 4.48 -6.71 37.34
CA TYR A 93 3.89 -5.46 37.84
C TYR A 93 2.37 -5.48 37.80
N ASP A 94 1.74 -6.06 36.77
CA ASP A 94 0.28 -6.21 36.69
C ASP A 94 -0.25 -7.02 37.89
N ARG A 95 0.45 -8.11 38.25
CA ARG A 95 0.12 -8.91 39.45
C ARG A 95 0.31 -8.12 40.74
N ALA A 96 1.37 -7.32 40.85
CA ALA A 96 1.59 -6.46 42.02
C ALA A 96 0.49 -5.39 42.17
N ILE A 97 0.05 -4.79 41.06
CA ILE A 97 -1.06 -3.82 41.03
C ILE A 97 -2.39 -4.47 41.37
N ALA A 98 -2.65 -5.70 40.91
CA ALA A 98 -3.87 -6.43 41.26
C ALA A 98 -4.01 -6.67 42.77
N LEU A 99 -2.89 -6.86 43.47
CA LEU A 99 -2.86 -7.05 44.92
C LEU A 99 -2.86 -5.72 45.69
N SER A 100 -2.26 -4.66 45.15
CA SER A 100 -2.25 -3.31 45.75
C SER A 100 -2.48 -2.22 44.70
N PRO A 101 -3.75 -1.91 44.37
CA PRO A 101 -4.07 -0.98 43.28
C PRO A 101 -3.70 0.49 43.53
N ALA A 102 -3.54 0.87 44.81
CA ALA A 102 -3.27 2.24 45.25
C ALA A 102 -1.78 2.60 45.32
N ASN A 103 -0.88 1.67 44.97
CA ASN A 103 0.55 1.91 45.04
C ASN A 103 1.08 2.59 43.76
N ALA A 104 1.44 3.88 43.86
CA ALA A 104 1.98 4.67 42.76
C ALA A 104 3.30 4.11 42.18
N ALA A 105 4.13 3.47 43.02
CA ALA A 105 5.42 2.94 42.58
C ALA A 105 5.26 1.75 41.61
N TYR A 106 4.25 0.89 41.83
CA TYR A 106 3.99 -0.24 40.93
C TYR A 106 3.54 0.23 39.55
N ARG A 107 2.67 1.26 39.51
CA ARG A 107 2.22 1.86 38.24
C ARG A 107 3.34 2.55 37.49
N SER A 108 4.20 3.29 38.18
CA SER A 108 5.38 3.90 37.54
C SER A 108 6.39 2.87 37.01
N ASN A 109 6.54 1.72 37.69
CA ASN A 109 7.38 0.62 37.20
C ASN A 109 6.73 -0.09 35.99
N ARG A 110 5.40 -0.26 36.00
CA ARG A 110 4.62 -0.71 34.85
C ARG A 110 4.82 0.21 33.65
N ALA A 111 4.74 1.52 33.84
CA ALA A 111 5.00 2.51 32.81
C ALA A 111 6.43 2.40 32.24
N ALA A 112 7.43 2.14 33.09
CA ALA A 112 8.80 1.92 32.64
C ALA A 112 8.91 0.69 31.71
N ALA A 113 8.27 -0.42 32.06
CA ALA A 113 8.23 -1.62 31.22
C ALA A 113 7.50 -1.37 29.88
N LEU A 114 6.36 -0.66 29.91
CA LEU A 114 5.64 -0.25 28.70
C LEU A 114 6.50 0.65 27.79
N THR A 115 7.28 1.55 28.38
CA THR A 115 8.23 2.40 27.64
C THR A 115 9.29 1.56 26.93
N GLY A 116 9.84 0.54 27.60
CA GLY A 116 10.80 -0.40 27.00
C GLY A 116 10.21 -1.26 25.88
N LEU A 117 8.89 -1.48 25.90
CA LEU A 117 8.13 -2.17 24.84
C LEU A 117 7.68 -1.24 23.71
N GLY A 118 7.99 0.07 23.77
CA GLY A 118 7.52 1.06 22.78
C GLY A 118 6.05 1.48 22.92
N ARG A 119 5.34 1.02 23.95
CA ARG A 119 3.92 1.32 24.21
C ARG A 119 3.78 2.64 24.98
N LEU A 120 4.18 3.75 24.35
CA LEU A 120 4.37 5.04 25.03
C LEU A 120 3.07 5.69 25.51
N THR A 121 1.99 5.61 24.72
CA THR A 121 0.68 6.18 25.09
C THR A 121 0.13 5.51 26.35
N GLU A 122 0.28 4.20 26.48
CA GLU A 122 -0.08 3.46 27.69
C GLU A 122 0.85 3.78 28.87
N ALA A 123 2.15 3.96 28.61
CA ALA A 123 3.11 4.36 29.62
C ALA A 123 2.78 5.74 30.22
N VAL A 124 2.29 6.69 29.40
CA VAL A 124 1.83 8.00 29.88
C VAL A 124 0.65 7.82 30.84
N ARG A 125 -0.39 7.06 30.45
CA ARG A 125 -1.57 6.82 31.31
C ARG A 125 -1.19 6.24 32.68
N GLU A 126 -0.29 5.26 32.70
CA GLU A 126 0.16 4.66 33.96
C GLU A 126 0.94 5.63 34.83
N CYS A 127 1.74 6.52 34.23
CA CYS A 127 2.40 7.56 35.00
C CYS A 127 1.42 8.65 35.48
N GLU A 128 0.43 9.04 34.66
CA GLU A 128 -0.63 9.97 35.08
C GLU A 128 -1.41 9.40 36.27
N GLU A 129 -1.74 8.10 36.23
CA GLU A 129 -2.40 7.42 37.33
C GLU A 129 -1.50 7.30 38.57
N ALA A 130 -0.19 7.07 38.39
CA ALA A 130 0.77 7.10 39.49
C ALA A 130 0.82 8.48 40.18
N VAL A 131 0.81 9.57 39.40
CA VAL A 131 0.73 10.95 39.93
C VAL A 131 -0.62 11.23 40.58
N ARG A 132 -1.71 10.66 40.05
CA ARG A 132 -3.04 10.77 40.67
C ARG A 132 -3.08 10.12 42.06
N LEU A 133 -2.39 9.00 42.24
CA LEU A 133 -2.31 8.27 43.51
C LEU A 133 -1.36 8.95 44.52
N ASP A 134 -0.21 9.43 44.05
CA ASP A 134 0.75 10.19 44.85
C ASP A 134 1.28 11.39 44.05
N PRO A 135 0.72 12.60 44.26
CA PRO A 135 1.13 13.80 43.54
C PRO A 135 2.57 14.24 43.78
N ASN A 136 3.21 13.78 44.87
CA ASN A 136 4.60 14.11 45.19
C ASN A 136 5.57 13.05 44.70
N TYR A 137 5.09 12.05 43.94
CA TYR A 137 5.92 10.96 43.48
C TYR A 137 6.83 11.38 42.33
N GLY A 138 7.99 11.96 42.67
CA GLY A 138 8.92 12.56 41.72
C GLY A 138 9.36 11.64 40.56
N ARG A 139 9.49 10.32 40.79
CA ARG A 139 9.83 9.37 39.72
C ARG A 139 8.77 9.29 38.62
N ALA A 140 7.48 9.41 38.96
CA ALA A 140 6.43 9.46 37.94
C ALA A 140 6.45 10.78 37.17
N HIS A 141 6.71 11.91 37.83
CA HIS A 141 6.92 13.20 37.16
C HIS A 141 8.10 13.16 36.18
N GLN A 142 9.25 12.63 36.59
CA GLN A 142 10.41 12.49 35.69
C GLN A 142 10.07 11.65 34.45
N ARG A 143 9.40 10.50 34.65
CA ARG A 143 8.98 9.63 33.54
C ARG A 143 7.98 10.33 32.62
N LEU A 144 6.99 11.06 33.16
CA LEU A 144 6.07 11.87 32.35
C LEU A 144 6.80 12.93 31.55
N GLY A 145 7.74 13.64 32.17
CA GLY A 145 8.58 14.63 31.49
C GLY A 145 9.28 14.06 30.27
N SER A 146 9.95 12.91 30.46
CA SER A 146 10.66 12.19 29.40
C SER A 146 9.73 11.63 28.32
N LEU A 147 8.58 11.05 28.71
CA LEU A 147 7.58 10.52 27.79
C LEU A 147 6.92 11.62 26.94
N PHE A 148 6.54 12.74 27.55
CA PHE A 148 5.98 13.89 26.84
C PHE A 148 6.98 14.52 25.88
N LEU A 149 8.27 14.54 26.23
CA LEU A 149 9.33 14.97 25.31
C LEU A 149 9.38 14.09 24.06
N ARG A 150 9.36 12.76 24.23
CA ARG A 150 9.32 11.79 23.12
C ARG A 150 8.09 11.92 22.24
N LEU A 151 6.97 12.29 22.82
CA LEU A 151 5.71 12.54 22.12
C LEU A 151 5.64 13.95 21.50
N GLY A 152 6.67 14.79 21.69
CA GLY A 152 6.71 16.16 21.17
C GLY A 152 5.85 17.17 21.94
N GLN A 153 5.31 16.79 23.10
CA GLN A 153 4.49 17.65 23.96
C GLN A 153 5.37 18.47 24.91
N VAL A 154 6.08 19.47 24.37
CA VAL A 154 7.05 20.30 25.08
C VAL A 154 6.48 20.94 26.35
N GLU A 155 5.26 21.49 26.28
CA GLU A 155 4.65 22.19 27.42
C GLU A 155 4.34 21.23 28.58
N ASN A 156 3.77 20.06 28.29
CA ASN A 156 3.51 19.03 29.30
C ASN A 156 4.82 18.49 29.87
N SER A 157 5.82 18.26 29.01
CA SER A 157 7.15 17.83 29.43
C SER A 157 7.78 18.82 30.40
N ARG A 158 7.76 20.12 30.08
CA ARG A 158 8.28 21.19 30.93
C ARG A 158 7.61 21.22 32.30
N ARG A 159 6.28 21.10 32.35
CA ARG A 159 5.53 21.10 33.61
C ARG A 159 5.96 19.98 34.55
N HIS A 160 6.16 18.77 34.03
CA HIS A 160 6.56 17.63 34.85
C HIS A 160 8.06 17.64 35.21
N LEU A 161 8.94 18.14 34.33
CA LEU A 161 10.37 18.28 34.62
C LEU A 161 10.66 19.40 35.62
N SER A 162 9.87 20.47 35.64
CA SER A 162 9.98 21.57 36.59
C SER A 162 9.17 21.37 37.88
N PHE A 163 8.75 20.14 38.18
CA PHE A 163 7.95 19.85 39.38
C PHE A 163 8.75 20.17 40.66
N PRO A 164 8.15 20.82 41.68
CA PRO A 164 8.86 21.19 42.90
C PRO A 164 9.53 19.99 43.59
N GLY A 165 10.81 20.13 43.94
CA GLY A 165 11.59 19.07 44.58
C GLY A 165 12.27 18.10 43.62
N LEU A 166 12.04 18.22 42.30
CA LEU A 166 12.81 17.50 41.29
C LEU A 166 14.05 18.33 40.88
N GLN A 167 15.19 17.66 40.73
CA GLN A 167 16.35 18.22 40.03
C GLN A 167 16.43 17.54 38.66
N PRO A 168 15.87 18.13 37.59
CA PRO A 168 15.89 17.52 36.27
C PRO A 168 17.33 17.39 35.78
N ASP A 169 17.63 16.28 35.09
CA ASP A 169 18.93 16.06 34.47
C ASP A 169 19.22 17.19 33.47
N PRO A 170 20.37 17.90 33.57
CA PRO A 170 20.76 18.92 32.60
C PRO A 170 20.67 18.45 31.15
N ALA A 171 20.95 17.17 30.88
CA ALA A 171 20.85 16.60 29.54
C ALA A 171 19.39 16.50 29.06
N GLU A 172 18.43 16.16 29.92
CA GLU A 172 17.00 16.16 29.58
C GLU A 172 16.50 17.57 29.32
N LEU A 173 16.94 18.55 30.10
CA LEU A 173 16.57 19.96 29.90
C LEU A 173 17.13 20.52 28.58
N GLN A 174 18.37 20.16 28.24
CA GLN A 174 18.98 20.54 26.96
C GLN A 174 18.21 19.94 25.77
N LYS A 175 17.80 18.66 25.85
CA LYS A 175 16.96 18.03 24.83
C LYS A 175 15.60 18.74 24.69
N LEU A 176 14.95 19.08 25.81
CA LEU A 176 13.70 19.84 25.80
C LEU A 176 13.85 21.19 25.07
N GLN A 177 14.91 21.94 25.38
CA GLN A 177 15.19 23.22 24.72
C GLN A 177 15.47 23.06 23.22
N ALA A 178 16.18 22.00 22.82
CA ALA A 178 16.44 21.72 21.41
C ALA A 178 15.14 21.38 20.66
N VAL A 179 14.32 20.48 21.21
CA VAL A 179 13.01 20.09 20.63
C VAL A 179 12.10 21.30 20.50
N GLU A 180 12.00 22.15 21.54
CA GLU A 180 11.20 23.37 21.50
C GLU A 180 11.66 24.34 20.40
N LYS A 181 12.97 24.56 20.30
CA LYS A 181 13.57 25.43 19.27
C LYS A 181 13.22 24.95 17.87
N TYR A 182 13.38 23.64 17.60
CA TYR A 182 13.10 23.09 16.28
C TYR A 182 11.61 23.03 15.96
N LEU A 183 10.74 22.75 16.93
CA LEU A 183 9.28 22.85 16.75
C LEU A 183 8.81 24.26 16.41
N LYS A 184 9.40 25.28 17.05
CA LYS A 184 9.10 26.68 16.73
C LYS A 184 9.49 27.02 15.30
N LYS A 185 10.71 26.66 14.89
CA LYS A 185 11.16 26.84 13.50
C LYS A 185 10.28 26.08 12.51
N CYS A 186 9.91 24.84 12.82
CA CYS A 186 8.99 24.04 12.01
C CYS A 186 7.65 24.76 11.81
N THR A 187 7.11 25.36 12.87
CA THR A 187 5.87 26.15 12.83
C THR A 187 6.02 27.38 11.93
N ASP A 188 7.13 28.11 12.06
CA ASP A 188 7.40 29.31 11.27
C ASP A 188 7.60 28.96 9.80
N SER A 189 8.35 27.90 9.49
CA SER A 189 8.56 27.39 8.13
C SER A 189 7.27 26.88 7.48
N ARG A 190 6.42 26.16 8.23
CA ARG A 190 5.09 25.71 7.75
C ARG A 190 4.22 26.91 7.38
N ARG A 191 4.23 27.97 8.19
CA ARG A 191 3.43 29.18 7.96
C ARG A 191 3.81 29.91 6.67
N VAL A 192 5.10 29.94 6.34
CA VAL A 192 5.58 30.59 5.10
C VAL A 192 5.57 29.65 3.88
N GLY A 193 5.27 28.36 4.08
CA GLY A 193 5.23 27.36 3.01
C GLY A 193 6.61 26.86 2.57
N ASP A 194 7.66 27.01 3.39
CA ASP A 194 8.98 26.43 3.10
C ASP A 194 9.05 24.97 3.57
N TRP A 195 8.49 24.08 2.75
CA TRP A 195 8.36 22.66 3.06
C TRP A 195 9.70 21.92 3.16
N ARG A 196 10.76 22.40 2.50
CA ARG A 196 12.11 21.82 2.64
C ARG A 196 12.69 22.09 4.02
N SER A 197 12.50 23.31 4.53
CA SER A 197 12.89 23.64 5.89
C SER A 197 12.02 22.90 6.92
N VAL A 198 10.71 22.77 6.69
CA VAL A 198 9.82 21.96 7.56
C VAL A 198 10.37 20.53 7.71
N LEU A 199 10.72 19.88 6.60
CA LEU A 199 11.24 18.51 6.62
C LEU A 199 12.55 18.41 7.43
N ARG A 200 13.50 19.31 7.19
CA ARG A 200 14.78 19.37 7.91
C ARG A 200 14.60 19.60 9.41
N GLU A 201 13.72 20.53 9.78
CA GLU A 201 13.49 20.87 11.18
C GLU A 201 12.70 19.74 11.89
N CYS A 202 11.80 19.03 11.19
CA CYS A 202 11.18 17.80 11.70
C CYS A 202 12.23 16.72 12.02
N ASP A 203 13.13 16.44 11.09
CA ASP A 203 14.22 15.46 11.29
C ASP A 203 15.12 15.85 12.47
N SER A 204 15.44 17.15 12.57
CA SER A 204 16.23 17.69 13.68
C SER A 204 15.51 17.56 15.03
N THR A 205 14.18 17.71 15.03
CA THR A 205 13.35 17.56 16.23
C THR A 205 13.29 16.10 16.68
N ILE A 206 13.12 15.16 15.74
CA ILE A 206 13.14 13.71 15.98
C ILE A 206 14.50 13.30 16.57
N ALA A 207 15.60 13.74 15.94
CA ALA A 207 16.96 13.45 16.40
C ALA A 207 17.27 14.01 17.80
N SER A 208 16.60 15.11 18.18
CA SER A 208 16.76 15.75 19.50
C SER A 208 15.98 15.06 20.61
N GLY A 209 15.10 14.10 20.29
CA GLY A 209 14.42 13.26 21.27
C GLY A 209 12.91 13.12 21.12
N ALA A 210 12.27 13.80 20.16
CA ALA A 210 10.82 13.67 19.88
C ALA A 210 10.52 12.56 18.86
N ASP A 211 11.08 11.38 19.10
CA ASP A 211 11.10 10.26 18.15
C ASP A 211 9.74 9.60 17.88
N SER A 212 8.77 9.84 18.76
CA SER A 212 7.49 9.12 18.76
C SER A 212 6.30 10.06 18.66
N SER A 213 6.53 11.30 18.20
CA SER A 213 5.47 12.30 18.04
C SER A 213 4.63 12.04 16.79
N PRO A 214 3.32 11.74 16.92
CA PRO A 214 2.45 11.60 15.76
C PRO A 214 2.30 12.91 14.99
N GLN A 215 2.31 14.05 15.68
CA GLN A 215 2.18 15.37 15.06
C GLN A 215 3.37 15.71 14.17
N LEU A 216 4.61 15.41 14.63
CA LEU A 216 5.80 15.56 13.79
C LEU A 216 5.79 14.62 12.60
N SER A 217 5.35 13.37 12.80
CA SER A 217 5.21 12.39 11.72
C SER A 217 4.24 12.89 10.65
N MET A 218 3.09 13.43 11.06
CA MET A 218 2.12 14.03 10.13
C MET A 218 2.64 15.33 9.50
N CYS A 219 3.40 16.15 10.22
CA CYS A 219 4.02 17.35 9.65
C CYS A 219 5.06 17.02 8.58
N ARG A 220 5.86 15.98 8.83
CA ARG A 220 6.77 15.40 7.85
C ARG A 220 6.02 14.90 6.61
N ALA A 221 4.91 14.16 6.80
CA ALA A 221 4.08 13.69 5.71
C ALA A 221 3.47 14.85 4.89
N GLU A 222 3.00 15.91 5.55
CA GLU A 222 2.51 17.14 4.91
C GLU A 222 3.60 17.79 4.05
N ALA A 223 4.83 17.93 4.58
CA ALA A 223 5.95 18.50 3.84
C ALA A 223 6.32 17.66 2.61
N LEU A 224 6.43 16.34 2.74
CA LEU A 224 6.73 15.42 1.63
C LEU A 224 5.66 15.51 0.54
N LEU A 225 4.39 15.55 0.93
CA LEU A 225 3.27 15.72 0.01
C LEU A 225 3.40 17.02 -0.80
N LYS A 226 3.72 18.14 -0.15
CA LYS A 226 3.89 19.45 -0.82
C LYS A 226 5.15 19.55 -1.66
N LEU A 227 6.13 18.69 -1.42
CA LEU A 227 7.33 18.54 -2.24
C LEU A 227 7.17 17.52 -3.38
N HIS A 228 5.98 16.94 -3.56
CA HIS A 228 5.70 15.89 -4.54
C HIS A 228 6.53 14.61 -4.37
N GLN A 229 6.94 14.31 -3.12
CA GLN A 229 7.66 13.09 -2.76
C GLN A 229 6.68 12.04 -2.22
N ILE A 230 5.73 11.62 -3.07
CA ILE A 230 4.58 10.79 -2.68
C ILE A 230 4.99 9.39 -2.21
N ASP A 231 6.05 8.81 -2.79
CA ASP A 231 6.52 7.46 -2.43
C ASP A 231 6.95 7.37 -0.96
N ASP A 232 7.51 8.44 -0.40
CA ASP A 232 7.95 8.50 0.99
C ASP A 232 6.78 8.68 1.97
N VAL A 233 5.63 9.23 1.51
CA VAL A 233 4.48 9.55 2.36
C VAL A 233 3.81 8.29 2.92
N GLU A 234 3.67 7.22 2.11
CA GLU A 234 3.06 5.97 2.58
C GLU A 234 3.87 5.33 3.72
N SER A 235 5.21 5.38 3.61
CA SER A 235 6.09 4.87 4.66
C SER A 235 5.92 5.62 5.98
N VAL A 236 5.72 6.95 5.92
CA VAL A 236 5.50 7.79 7.10
C VAL A 236 4.15 7.49 7.74
N ILE A 237 3.10 7.26 6.95
CA ILE A 237 1.78 6.88 7.49
C ILE A 237 1.85 5.54 8.23
N LEU A 238 2.54 4.54 7.65
CA LEU A 238 2.67 3.22 8.27
C LEU A 238 3.44 3.24 9.59
N THR A 239 4.41 4.16 9.72
CA THR A 239 5.24 4.32 10.91
C THR A 239 4.62 5.26 11.96
N THR A 240 3.60 6.03 11.59
CA THR A 240 2.97 7.01 12.49
C THR A 240 2.28 6.29 13.67
N PRO A 241 2.68 6.57 14.92
CA PRO A 241 2.02 5.98 16.10
C PRO A 241 0.56 6.42 16.16
N ARG A 242 -0.38 5.46 16.25
CA ARG A 242 -1.80 5.79 16.37
C ARG A 242 -2.07 6.44 17.73
N LEU A 243 -2.65 7.65 17.70
CA LEU A 243 -3.10 8.32 18.90
C LEU A 243 -4.43 7.70 19.34
N ASP A 244 -4.51 7.19 20.56
CA ASP A 244 -5.77 6.71 21.13
C ASP A 244 -6.68 7.89 21.50
N THR A 245 -7.94 7.81 21.07
CA THR A 245 -9.03 8.80 21.25
C THR A 245 -9.40 9.15 22.69
N HIS A 246 -8.91 8.39 23.68
CA HIS A 246 -9.33 8.52 25.09
C HIS A 246 -8.27 9.12 26.02
N SER A 247 -7.32 9.90 25.51
CA SER A 247 -6.22 10.45 26.32
C SER A 247 -6.23 11.98 26.37
N ASN A 248 -5.82 12.58 27.49
CA ASN A 248 -5.61 14.04 27.63
C ASN A 248 -4.59 14.59 26.61
N LEU A 249 -3.84 13.72 25.93
CA LEU A 249 -2.97 14.06 24.81
C LEU A 249 -3.74 14.61 23.60
N SER A 250 -5.03 14.31 23.44
CA SER A 250 -5.85 14.82 22.32
C SER A 250 -6.11 16.33 22.39
N GLN A 251 -6.02 16.93 23.58
CA GLN A 251 -6.25 18.37 23.79
C GLN A 251 -5.02 19.24 23.49
N SER A 252 -3.84 18.66 23.25
CA SER A 252 -2.66 19.45 22.91
C SER A 252 -2.82 20.11 21.54
N LYS A 253 -2.50 21.40 21.45
CA LYS A 253 -2.50 22.13 20.17
C LYS A 253 -1.17 21.97 19.45
N CYS A 254 -1.23 21.70 18.16
CA CYS A 254 -0.10 21.70 17.24
C CYS A 254 -0.46 22.62 16.06
N PHE A 255 0.43 23.57 15.74
CA PHE A 255 0.21 24.55 14.67
C PHE A 255 -1.12 25.32 14.75
N GLY A 256 -1.64 25.56 15.96
CA GLY A 256 -2.93 26.25 16.17
C GLY A 256 -4.17 25.38 16.01
N MET A 257 -4.01 24.09 15.74
CA MET A 257 -5.07 23.09 15.62
C MET A 257 -4.95 22.05 16.75
N LEU A 258 -6.04 21.42 17.17
CA LEU A 258 -5.94 20.24 18.03
C LEU A 258 -5.15 19.13 17.35
N SER A 259 -4.30 18.42 18.09
CA SER A 259 -3.37 17.42 17.53
C SER A 259 -4.07 16.33 16.73
N GLU A 260 -5.21 15.87 17.23
CA GLU A 260 -6.00 14.84 16.57
C GLU A 260 -6.69 15.38 15.30
N ALA A 261 -7.14 16.64 15.34
CA ALA A 261 -7.66 17.33 14.15
C ALA A 261 -6.56 17.51 13.09
N TYR A 262 -5.34 17.87 13.49
CA TYR A 262 -4.20 18.04 12.57
C TYR A 262 -3.83 16.74 11.87
N THR A 263 -3.85 15.62 12.59
CA THR A 263 -3.62 14.29 12.01
C THR A 263 -4.65 13.99 10.92
N ASN A 264 -5.94 14.17 11.21
CA ASN A 264 -7.00 13.95 10.23
C ASN A 264 -6.96 14.97 9.07
N PHE A 265 -6.55 16.22 9.34
CA PHE A 265 -6.37 17.26 8.34
C PHE A 265 -5.31 16.91 7.31
N VAL A 266 -4.14 16.42 7.75
CA VAL A 266 -3.09 15.99 6.83
C VAL A 266 -3.48 14.69 6.12
N LEU A 267 -4.10 13.72 6.81
CA LEU A 267 -4.61 12.50 6.18
C LEU A 267 -5.60 12.81 5.05
N ALA A 268 -6.50 13.78 5.24
CA ALA A 268 -7.42 14.20 4.19
C ALA A 268 -6.71 14.75 2.95
N GLN A 269 -5.64 15.53 3.12
CA GLN A 269 -4.84 16.01 1.99
C GLN A 269 -4.13 14.86 1.26
N ILE A 270 -3.59 13.90 2.00
CA ILE A 270 -2.89 12.74 1.44
C ILE A 270 -3.86 11.86 0.66
N GLU A 271 -5.00 11.49 1.26
CA GLU A 271 -6.03 10.68 0.58
C GLU A 271 -6.57 11.38 -0.68
N LEU A 272 -6.68 12.72 -0.65
CA LEU A 272 -7.08 13.49 -1.82
C LEU A 272 -6.03 13.40 -2.95
N ALA A 273 -4.74 13.52 -2.62
CA ALA A 273 -3.65 13.42 -3.58
C ALA A 273 -3.52 12.01 -4.18
N PHE A 274 -3.78 10.96 -3.39
CA PHE A 274 -3.90 9.58 -3.88
C PHE A 274 -5.18 9.31 -4.67
N GLY A 275 -6.11 10.27 -4.74
CA GLY A 275 -7.37 10.11 -5.44
C GLY A 275 -8.37 9.18 -4.76
N ARG A 276 -8.24 9.00 -3.44
CA ARG A 276 -9.16 8.26 -2.55
C ARG A 276 -10.12 9.26 -1.89
N PHE A 277 -10.98 9.85 -2.71
CA PHE A 277 -11.69 11.05 -2.30
C PHE A 277 -12.75 10.82 -1.20
N GLU A 278 -13.37 9.65 -1.14
CA GLU A 278 -14.32 9.28 -0.09
C GLU A 278 -13.64 9.24 1.29
N ASN A 279 -12.44 8.67 1.35
CA ASN A 279 -11.60 8.69 2.54
C ASN A 279 -11.17 10.11 2.89
N ALA A 280 -10.81 10.92 1.88
CA ALA A 280 -10.44 12.32 2.07
C ALA A 280 -11.57 13.14 2.72
N VAL A 281 -12.82 12.96 2.26
CA VAL A 281 -14.00 13.61 2.86
C VAL A 281 -14.16 13.16 4.31
N THR A 282 -14.10 11.85 4.56
CA THR A 282 -14.27 11.29 5.90
C THR A 282 -13.22 11.83 6.87
N ALA A 283 -11.95 11.91 6.45
CA ALA A 283 -10.87 12.48 7.25
C ALA A 283 -11.06 13.99 7.48
N ALA A 284 -11.47 14.75 6.46
CA ALA A 284 -11.72 16.18 6.60
C ALA A 284 -12.90 16.48 7.54
N GLU A 285 -13.95 15.66 7.50
CA GLU A 285 -15.09 15.76 8.40
C GLU A 285 -14.69 15.49 9.85
N LYS A 286 -13.88 14.46 10.09
CA LYS A 286 -13.32 14.18 11.42
C LYS A 286 -12.48 15.35 11.93
N ALA A 287 -11.59 15.91 11.10
CA ALA A 287 -10.78 17.06 11.48
C ALA A 287 -11.63 18.27 11.90
N ALA A 288 -12.67 18.58 11.12
CA ALA A 288 -13.60 19.67 11.41
C ALA A 288 -14.50 19.39 12.63
N GLN A 289 -14.84 18.13 12.90
CA GLN A 289 -15.60 17.74 14.10
C GLN A 289 -14.77 17.88 15.37
N ILE A 290 -13.49 17.50 15.32
CA ILE A 290 -12.57 17.58 16.47
C ILE A 290 -12.25 19.04 16.79
N ASP A 291 -11.99 19.87 15.79
CA ASP A 291 -11.69 21.30 15.97
C ASP A 291 -12.59 22.21 15.10
N PRO A 292 -13.86 22.43 15.49
CA PRO A 292 -14.84 23.17 14.68
C PRO A 292 -14.54 24.67 14.57
N ARG A 293 -13.71 25.21 15.47
CA ARG A 293 -13.35 26.64 15.48
C ARG A 293 -12.14 26.94 14.60
N ASN A 294 -11.46 25.90 14.11
CA ASN A 294 -10.29 26.07 13.26
C ASN A 294 -10.70 26.39 11.82
N ILE A 295 -10.12 27.46 11.26
CA ILE A 295 -10.46 27.94 9.92
C ILE A 295 -9.85 27.02 8.85
N GLU A 296 -8.64 26.50 9.06
CA GLU A 296 -7.97 25.61 8.09
C GLU A 296 -8.77 24.32 7.88
N THR A 297 -9.29 23.70 8.96
CA THR A 297 -10.11 22.47 8.87
C THR A 297 -11.42 22.72 8.11
N ALA A 298 -12.09 23.84 8.38
CA ALA A 298 -13.33 24.22 7.71
C ALA A 298 -13.10 24.50 6.21
N VAL A 299 -12.04 25.23 5.86
CA VAL A 299 -11.66 25.51 4.46
C VAL A 299 -11.30 24.20 3.74
N LEU A 300 -10.52 23.32 4.36
CA LEU A 300 -10.17 22.03 3.78
C LEU A 300 -11.42 21.20 3.49
N LEU A 301 -12.32 21.05 4.46
CA LEU A 301 -13.56 20.30 4.27
C LEU A 301 -14.41 20.85 3.12
N SER A 302 -14.53 22.17 3.03
CA SER A 302 -15.21 22.83 1.91
C SER A 302 -14.54 22.50 0.57
N ASN A 303 -13.22 22.66 0.49
CA ASN A 303 -12.45 22.39 -0.72
C ASN A 303 -12.55 20.93 -1.17
N VAL A 304 -12.38 19.96 -0.26
CA VAL A 304 -12.49 18.53 -0.58
C VAL A 304 -13.89 18.21 -1.13
N ARG A 305 -14.95 18.74 -0.51
CA ARG A 305 -16.33 18.54 -0.99
C ARG A 305 -16.57 19.15 -2.37
N LEU A 306 -16.03 20.34 -2.63
CA LEU A 306 -16.16 21.01 -3.93
C LEU A 306 -15.36 20.27 -5.02
N VAL A 307 -14.14 19.86 -4.74
CA VAL A 307 -13.32 19.00 -5.62
C VAL A 307 -14.06 17.71 -5.95
N MET A 308 -14.69 17.09 -4.95
CA MET A 308 -15.49 15.88 -5.16
C MET A 308 -16.69 16.09 -6.07
N ARG A 309 -17.43 17.19 -5.87
CA ARG A 309 -18.56 17.56 -6.73
C ARG A 309 -18.10 17.85 -8.16
N ALA A 310 -16.97 18.54 -8.32
CA ALA A 310 -16.38 18.83 -9.62
C ALA A 310 -15.98 17.54 -10.35
N ARG A 311 -15.35 16.59 -9.65
CA ARG A 311 -15.02 15.26 -10.17
C ARG A 311 -16.26 14.48 -10.59
N ALA A 312 -17.26 14.38 -9.73
CA ALA A 312 -18.50 13.66 -10.01
C ALA A 312 -19.20 14.23 -11.25
N ARG A 313 -19.35 15.55 -11.30
CA ARG A 313 -19.92 16.26 -12.45
C ARG A 313 -19.13 16.01 -13.74
N GLY A 314 -17.80 16.10 -13.68
CA GLY A 314 -16.93 15.81 -14.84
C GLY A 314 -17.09 14.37 -15.32
N ASN A 315 -17.19 13.41 -14.38
CA ASN A 315 -17.39 12.01 -14.71
C ASN A 315 -18.75 11.76 -15.40
N ASP A 316 -19.81 12.40 -14.92
CA ASP A 316 -21.15 12.26 -15.51
C ASP A 316 -21.20 12.90 -16.90
N LEU A 317 -20.62 14.10 -17.07
CA LEU A 317 -20.50 14.76 -18.37
C LEU A 317 -19.69 13.94 -19.38
N PHE A 318 -18.61 13.29 -18.93
CA PHE A 318 -17.82 12.41 -19.79
C PHE A 318 -18.61 11.18 -20.23
N LYS A 319 -19.39 10.55 -19.32
CA LYS A 319 -20.29 9.44 -19.68
C LYS A 319 -21.37 9.88 -20.67
N SER A 320 -21.80 11.14 -20.60
CA SER A 320 -22.71 11.74 -21.58
C SER A 320 -22.00 12.27 -22.84
N GLU A 321 -20.72 11.94 -23.05
CA GLU A 321 -19.90 12.36 -24.21
C GLU A 321 -19.74 13.89 -24.39
N ARG A 322 -20.08 14.67 -23.35
CA ARG A 322 -19.94 16.14 -23.32
C ARG A 322 -18.53 16.52 -22.86
N PHE A 323 -17.53 16.15 -23.66
CA PHE A 323 -16.12 16.22 -23.27
C PHE A 323 -15.60 17.64 -22.97
N THR A 324 -16.08 18.66 -23.68
CA THR A 324 -15.69 20.07 -23.44
C THR A 324 -16.14 20.56 -22.07
N GLU A 325 -17.38 20.22 -21.69
CA GLU A 325 -17.94 20.57 -20.39
C GLU A 325 -17.33 19.72 -19.27
N ALA A 326 -17.01 18.45 -19.54
CA ALA A 326 -16.24 17.61 -18.63
C ALA A 326 -14.85 18.22 -18.36
N CYS A 327 -14.15 18.71 -19.39
CA CYS A 327 -12.88 19.43 -19.22
C CYS A 327 -13.04 20.63 -18.29
N ALA A 328 -14.09 21.43 -18.48
CA ALA A 328 -14.37 22.59 -17.64
C ALA A 328 -14.62 22.16 -16.20
N ALA A 329 -15.46 21.15 -15.96
CA ALA A 329 -15.75 20.63 -14.63
C ALA A 329 -14.50 20.11 -13.90
N TYR A 330 -13.62 19.36 -14.58
CA TYR A 330 -12.34 18.97 -13.98
C TYR A 330 -11.41 20.16 -13.74
N GLY A 331 -11.43 21.14 -14.64
CA GLY A 331 -10.73 22.42 -14.46
C GLY A 331 -11.15 23.15 -13.18
N GLU A 332 -12.45 23.18 -12.88
CA GLU A 332 -12.97 23.74 -11.62
C GLU A 332 -12.37 23.04 -10.39
N GLY A 333 -12.30 21.71 -10.42
CA GLY A 333 -11.68 20.94 -9.34
C GLY A 333 -10.19 21.24 -9.19
N LEU A 334 -9.47 21.36 -10.31
CA LEU A 334 -8.04 21.70 -10.33
C LEU A 334 -7.75 23.13 -9.86
N ARG A 335 -8.70 24.05 -9.97
CA ARG A 335 -8.56 25.40 -9.37
C ARG A 335 -8.56 25.36 -7.84
N LEU A 336 -9.18 24.34 -7.25
CA LEU A 336 -9.24 24.15 -5.79
C LEU A 336 -8.12 23.25 -5.29
N ASP A 337 -7.72 22.25 -6.08
CA ASP A 337 -6.60 21.37 -5.80
C ASP A 337 -5.69 21.23 -7.04
N PRO A 338 -4.72 22.16 -7.21
CA PRO A 338 -3.79 22.15 -8.33
C PRO A 338 -2.81 20.98 -8.33
N SER A 339 -2.74 20.19 -7.25
CA SER A 339 -1.86 19.03 -7.13
C SER A 339 -2.62 17.70 -7.29
N ASN A 340 -3.80 17.72 -7.91
CA ASN A 340 -4.61 16.52 -8.09
C ASN A 340 -4.28 15.76 -9.39
N SER A 341 -3.45 14.73 -9.29
CA SER A 341 -3.06 13.89 -10.43
C SER A 341 -4.25 13.19 -11.12
N VAL A 342 -5.29 12.82 -10.36
CA VAL A 342 -6.47 12.13 -10.90
C VAL A 342 -7.32 13.07 -11.75
N LEU A 343 -7.54 14.31 -11.32
CA LEU A 343 -8.28 15.28 -12.12
C LEU A 343 -7.54 15.64 -13.40
N TYR A 344 -6.22 15.81 -13.35
CA TYR A 344 -5.40 15.98 -14.55
C TYR A 344 -5.55 14.80 -15.52
N CYS A 345 -5.43 13.56 -15.04
CA CYS A 345 -5.58 12.38 -15.88
C CYS A 345 -6.99 12.25 -16.49
N ASN A 346 -8.05 12.59 -15.74
CA ASN A 346 -9.42 12.59 -16.25
C ASN A 346 -9.65 13.70 -17.29
N ARG A 347 -9.08 14.89 -17.08
CA ARG A 347 -9.13 15.99 -18.06
C ARG A 347 -8.32 15.66 -19.32
N ALA A 348 -7.15 15.02 -19.17
CA ALA A 348 -6.37 14.49 -20.29
C ALA A 348 -7.15 13.47 -21.12
N ALA A 349 -7.99 12.64 -20.49
CA ALA A 349 -8.89 11.73 -21.19
C ALA A 349 -9.91 12.48 -22.05
N CYS A 350 -10.49 13.57 -21.54
CA CYS A 350 -11.40 14.42 -22.28
C CYS A 350 -10.71 15.08 -23.48
N TRP A 351 -9.49 15.62 -23.30
CA TRP A 351 -8.72 16.20 -24.40
C TRP A 351 -8.38 15.18 -25.48
N SER A 352 -8.02 13.95 -25.08
CA SER A 352 -7.78 12.84 -26.00
C SER A 352 -9.03 12.52 -26.84
N LYS A 353 -10.23 12.49 -26.22
CA LYS A 353 -11.50 12.30 -26.95
C LYS A 353 -11.85 13.43 -27.90
N LEU A 354 -11.41 14.66 -27.60
CA LEU A 354 -11.55 15.83 -28.46
C LEU A 354 -10.47 15.92 -29.56
N GLY A 355 -9.54 14.97 -29.64
CA GLY A 355 -8.42 15.01 -30.59
C GLY A 355 -7.36 16.08 -30.26
N MET A 356 -7.44 16.71 -29.09
CA MET A 356 -6.51 17.72 -28.60
C MET A 356 -5.30 17.06 -27.92
N TRP A 357 -4.48 16.33 -28.68
CA TRP A 357 -3.41 15.47 -28.15
C TRP A 357 -2.35 16.23 -27.34
N GLU A 358 -1.94 17.43 -27.78
CA GLU A 358 -0.95 18.25 -27.05
C GLU A 358 -1.44 18.64 -25.65
N ARG A 359 -2.72 19.05 -25.53
CA ARG A 359 -3.32 19.37 -24.23
C ARG A 359 -3.46 18.14 -23.34
N SER A 360 -3.73 16.98 -23.94
CA SER A 360 -3.75 15.71 -23.23
C SER A 360 -2.37 15.37 -22.65
N ILE A 361 -1.31 15.57 -23.44
CA ILE A 361 0.08 15.34 -23.02
C ILE A 361 0.46 16.29 -21.89
N GLU A 362 0.11 17.59 -21.98
CA GLU A 362 0.40 18.56 -20.93
C GLU A 362 -0.26 18.17 -19.59
N ASP A 363 -1.55 17.83 -19.60
CA ASP A 363 -2.24 17.36 -18.40
C ASP A 363 -1.64 16.04 -17.87
N CYS A 364 -1.21 15.12 -18.74
CA CYS A 364 -0.50 13.92 -18.31
C CYS A 364 0.87 14.24 -17.69
N ASN A 365 1.61 15.21 -18.24
CA ASN A 365 2.88 15.66 -17.67
C ASN A 365 2.67 16.20 -16.26
N GLN A 366 1.66 17.04 -16.05
CA GLN A 366 1.32 17.54 -14.70
C GLN A 366 0.97 16.39 -13.74
N ALA A 367 0.16 15.42 -14.18
CA ALA A 367 -0.17 14.26 -13.37
C ALA A 367 1.06 13.43 -12.98
N LEU A 368 2.02 13.27 -13.90
CA LEU A 368 3.25 12.50 -13.69
C LEU A 368 4.32 13.28 -12.92
N CYS A 369 4.32 14.61 -12.95
CA CYS A 369 5.14 15.43 -12.06
C CYS A 369 4.73 15.24 -10.59
N ILE A 370 3.45 14.97 -10.33
CA ILE A 370 2.93 14.73 -8.97
C ILE A 370 3.10 13.26 -8.57
N ILE A 371 2.70 12.32 -9.45
CA ILE A 371 2.83 10.88 -9.24
C ILE A 371 3.57 10.25 -10.44
N PRO A 372 4.91 10.05 -10.35
CA PRO A 372 5.74 9.60 -11.47
C PRO A 372 5.31 8.27 -12.10
N ASN A 373 4.83 7.33 -11.28
CA ASN A 373 4.46 5.98 -11.73
C ASN A 373 2.94 5.83 -11.98
N TYR A 374 2.23 6.93 -12.26
CA TYR A 374 0.78 6.85 -12.45
C TYR A 374 0.42 6.20 -13.80
N SER A 375 0.14 4.90 -13.78
CA SER A 375 -0.05 4.07 -14.99
C SER A 375 -1.10 4.63 -15.95
N LYS A 376 -2.22 5.17 -15.45
CA LYS A 376 -3.26 5.75 -16.32
C LYS A 376 -2.78 7.01 -17.06
N ALA A 377 -1.99 7.85 -16.41
CA ALA A 377 -1.43 9.04 -17.04
C ALA A 377 -0.34 8.66 -18.05
N LEU A 378 0.53 7.69 -17.73
CA LEU A 378 1.52 7.13 -18.67
C LEU A 378 0.84 6.56 -19.93
N LEU A 379 -0.21 5.76 -19.76
CA LEU A 379 -0.92 5.13 -20.88
C LEU A 379 -1.56 6.18 -21.78
N ARG A 380 -2.19 7.20 -21.20
CA ARG A 380 -2.79 8.30 -21.95
C ARG A 380 -1.74 9.15 -22.67
N ARG A 381 -0.60 9.43 -22.03
CA ARG A 381 0.49 10.18 -22.65
C ARG A 381 1.11 9.41 -23.81
N ALA A 382 1.36 8.11 -23.64
CA ALA A 382 1.86 7.23 -24.68
C ALA A 382 0.92 7.15 -25.88
N ALA A 383 -0.38 7.00 -25.63
CA ALA A 383 -1.41 7.00 -26.67
C ALA A 383 -1.49 8.33 -27.42
N SER A 384 -1.46 9.46 -26.71
CA SER A 384 -1.47 10.80 -27.32
C SER A 384 -0.21 11.08 -28.13
N ASN A 385 0.97 10.70 -27.63
CA ASN A 385 2.24 10.79 -28.39
C ASN A 385 2.20 9.91 -29.66
N SER A 386 1.63 8.71 -29.57
CA SER A 386 1.45 7.83 -30.73
C SER A 386 0.56 8.47 -31.80
N LYS A 387 -0.49 9.22 -31.39
CA LYS A 387 -1.36 9.95 -32.33
C LYS A 387 -0.67 11.16 -32.99
N LEU A 388 0.35 11.71 -32.35
CA LEU A 388 1.20 12.77 -32.90
C LEU A 388 2.44 12.23 -33.62
N GLU A 389 2.56 10.91 -33.78
CA GLU A 389 3.73 10.23 -34.37
C GLU A 389 5.06 10.52 -33.64
N ARG A 390 4.97 10.90 -32.36
CA ARG A 390 6.11 11.07 -31.44
C ARG A 390 6.50 9.71 -30.87
N TRP A 391 6.98 8.83 -31.75
CA TRP A 391 7.18 7.41 -31.45
C TRP A 391 8.25 7.17 -30.38
N VAL A 392 9.28 8.01 -30.32
CA VAL A 392 10.36 7.89 -29.32
C VAL A 392 9.80 8.07 -27.91
N GLU A 393 8.98 9.10 -27.69
CA GLU A 393 8.33 9.40 -26.43
C GLU A 393 7.28 8.34 -26.07
N ALA A 394 6.48 7.91 -27.04
CA ALA A 394 5.49 6.86 -26.84
C ALA A 394 6.11 5.53 -26.38
N VAL A 395 7.20 5.09 -27.05
CA VAL A 395 7.92 3.85 -26.68
C VAL A 395 8.47 3.94 -25.26
N LYS A 396 9.07 5.08 -24.86
CA LYS A 396 9.58 5.27 -23.49
C LYS A 396 8.48 5.06 -22.44
N ASP A 397 7.31 5.66 -22.64
CA ASP A 397 6.19 5.52 -21.69
C ASP A 397 5.66 4.09 -21.66
N TYR A 398 5.52 3.42 -22.81
CA TYR A 398 5.09 2.03 -22.88
C TYR A 398 6.11 1.05 -22.28
N GLU A 399 7.41 1.32 -22.36
CA GLU A 399 8.44 0.52 -21.69
C GLU A 399 8.33 0.61 -20.17
N VAL A 400 8.08 1.80 -19.63
CA VAL A 400 7.81 1.98 -18.20
C VAL A 400 6.54 1.21 -17.81
N LEU A 401 5.47 1.33 -18.58
CA LEU A 401 4.23 0.58 -18.36
C LEU A 401 4.43 -0.93 -18.40
N ARG A 402 5.25 -1.45 -19.31
CA ARG A 402 5.55 -2.89 -19.41
C ARG A 402 6.28 -3.42 -18.18
N ARG A 403 7.08 -2.57 -17.50
CA ARG A 403 7.71 -2.92 -16.22
C ARG A 403 6.71 -2.91 -15.07
N LEU A 404 5.79 -1.94 -15.06
CA LEU A 404 4.75 -1.82 -14.03
C LEU A 404 3.64 -2.87 -14.16
N LEU A 405 3.31 -3.26 -15.40
CA LEU A 405 2.22 -4.17 -15.78
C LEU A 405 2.75 -5.24 -16.76
N PRO A 406 3.54 -6.23 -16.27
CA PRO A 406 4.19 -7.22 -17.13
C PRO A 406 3.20 -8.17 -17.82
N ASP A 407 2.02 -8.39 -17.24
CA ASP A 407 1.00 -9.31 -17.76
C ASP A 407 -0.08 -8.62 -18.60
N ASP A 408 0.04 -7.30 -18.81
CA ASP A 408 -0.92 -6.54 -19.62
C ASP A 408 -0.59 -6.67 -21.11
N ASN A 409 -1.43 -7.45 -21.81
CA ASN A 409 -1.30 -7.69 -23.24
C ASN A 409 -1.57 -6.43 -24.08
N GLU A 410 -2.45 -5.54 -23.65
CA GLU A 410 -2.78 -4.31 -24.39
C GLU A 410 -1.58 -3.35 -24.39
N VAL A 411 -0.89 -3.24 -23.25
CA VAL A 411 0.37 -2.49 -23.14
C VAL A 411 1.45 -3.13 -24.02
N ALA A 412 1.54 -4.45 -24.05
CA ALA A 412 2.49 -5.17 -24.89
C ALA A 412 2.26 -4.90 -26.39
N GLU A 413 1.00 -4.98 -26.82
CA GLU A 413 0.57 -4.70 -28.19
C GLU A 413 0.85 -3.26 -28.59
N SER A 414 0.49 -2.32 -27.72
CA SER A 414 0.72 -0.89 -27.95
C SER A 414 2.21 -0.54 -28.02
N LEU A 415 3.04 -1.14 -27.16
CA LEU A 415 4.49 -1.01 -27.21
C LEU A 415 5.05 -1.53 -28.53
N PHE A 416 4.63 -2.72 -28.93
CA PHE A 416 5.06 -3.33 -30.18
C PHE A 416 4.72 -2.45 -31.39
N HIS A 417 3.47 -1.97 -31.47
CA HIS A 417 3.06 -1.08 -32.54
C HIS A 417 3.86 0.23 -32.56
N ALA A 418 4.11 0.83 -31.40
CA ALA A 418 4.92 2.04 -31.29
C ALA A 418 6.37 1.79 -31.73
N GLN A 419 6.97 0.65 -31.38
CA GLN A 419 8.32 0.26 -31.80
C GLN A 419 8.41 0.03 -33.30
N VAL A 420 7.42 -0.67 -33.87
CA VAL A 420 7.32 -0.89 -35.32
C VAL A 420 7.20 0.43 -36.07
N ALA A 421 6.34 1.34 -35.60
CA ALA A 421 6.17 2.66 -36.18
C ALA A 421 7.44 3.52 -36.05
N LEU A 422 8.16 3.44 -34.93
CA LEU A 422 9.46 4.10 -34.74
C LEU A 422 10.49 3.63 -35.77
N LYS A 423 10.64 2.31 -35.96
CA LYS A 423 11.54 1.74 -36.98
C LYS A 423 11.18 2.23 -38.38
N LYS A 424 9.88 2.20 -38.71
CA LYS A 424 9.38 2.72 -39.99
C LYS A 424 9.70 4.21 -40.18
N SER A 425 9.54 5.04 -39.14
CA SER A 425 9.86 6.48 -39.20
C SER A 425 11.37 6.76 -39.41
N ARG A 426 12.23 5.81 -39.06
CA ARG A 426 13.68 5.87 -39.27
C ARG A 426 14.12 5.37 -40.65
N GLY A 427 13.19 4.91 -41.48
CA GLY A 427 13.47 4.34 -42.80
C GLY A 427 14.04 2.92 -42.74
N GLU A 428 13.93 2.23 -41.59
CA GLU A 428 14.30 0.83 -41.47
C GLU A 428 13.25 -0.06 -42.18
N GLU A 429 13.68 -1.10 -42.89
CA GLU A 429 12.77 -2.06 -43.51
C GLU A 429 11.99 -2.84 -42.44
N VAL A 430 10.69 -2.56 -42.35
CA VAL A 430 9.76 -3.28 -41.50
C VAL A 430 8.95 -4.24 -42.39
N SER A 431 9.53 -5.40 -42.71
CA SER A 431 8.78 -6.47 -43.38
C SER A 431 8.20 -7.46 -42.35
N ASN A 432 6.88 -7.64 -42.40
CA ASN A 432 6.13 -8.74 -41.74
C ASN A 432 6.25 -8.91 -40.21
N ILE A 433 6.40 -7.83 -39.44
CA ILE A 433 6.35 -7.93 -37.97
C ILE A 433 4.88 -7.97 -37.52
N LYS A 434 4.32 -9.18 -37.32
CA LYS A 434 3.00 -9.38 -36.71
C LYS A 434 3.12 -9.45 -35.18
N PHE A 435 2.18 -8.85 -34.46
CA PHE A 435 2.04 -9.08 -33.02
C PHE A 435 1.45 -10.48 -32.81
N GLY A 436 2.26 -11.42 -32.35
CA GLY A 436 1.92 -12.83 -32.15
C GLY A 436 1.23 -13.05 -30.80
N GLY A 437 -0.04 -12.66 -30.70
CA GLY A 437 -0.85 -12.85 -29.49
C GLY A 437 -1.70 -14.12 -29.47
N GLU A 438 -1.87 -14.79 -30.61
CA GLU A 438 -2.64 -16.02 -30.74
C GLU A 438 -1.78 -17.13 -31.35
N VAL A 439 -1.94 -18.34 -30.82
CA VAL A 439 -1.29 -19.53 -31.37
C VAL A 439 -2.05 -19.98 -32.61
N GLU A 440 -1.44 -19.88 -33.78
CA GLU A 440 -2.07 -20.23 -35.06
C GLU A 440 -2.09 -21.76 -35.24
N GLU A 441 -3.27 -22.32 -35.50
CA GLU A 441 -3.40 -23.73 -35.92
C GLU A 441 -3.16 -23.87 -37.43
N ILE A 442 -2.27 -24.78 -37.79
CA ILE A 442 -1.87 -25.05 -39.16
C ILE A 442 -2.69 -26.23 -39.70
N LEU A 443 -3.42 -25.99 -40.78
CA LEU A 443 -4.33 -26.95 -41.42
C LEU A 443 -3.77 -27.55 -42.72
N GLY A 444 -2.56 -27.15 -43.13
CA GLY A 444 -1.97 -27.66 -44.35
C GLY A 444 -0.50 -27.29 -44.56
N ILE A 445 0.16 -28.01 -45.46
CA ILE A 445 1.60 -27.88 -45.71
C ILE A 445 2.01 -26.55 -46.36
N GLU A 446 1.14 -25.97 -47.18
CA GLU A 446 1.40 -24.65 -47.78
C GLU A 446 1.33 -23.54 -46.72
N GLN A 447 0.32 -23.58 -45.85
CA GLN A 447 0.19 -22.68 -44.70
C GLN A 447 1.40 -22.84 -43.76
N PHE A 448 1.82 -24.08 -43.48
CA PHE A 448 3.00 -24.36 -42.67
C PHE A 448 4.26 -23.69 -43.25
N ARG A 449 4.54 -23.94 -44.54
CA ARG A 449 5.72 -23.38 -45.23
C ARG A 449 5.68 -21.86 -45.24
N ALA A 450 4.51 -21.27 -45.51
CA ALA A 450 4.35 -19.82 -45.47
C ALA A 450 4.63 -19.26 -44.06
N ALA A 451 4.08 -19.89 -43.01
CA ALA A 451 4.19 -19.41 -41.64
C ALA A 451 5.62 -19.49 -41.05
N ILE A 452 6.39 -20.54 -41.39
CA ILE A 452 7.80 -20.64 -40.94
C ILE A 452 8.76 -19.78 -41.78
N SER A 453 8.37 -19.44 -43.02
CA SER A 453 9.15 -18.59 -43.91
C SER A 453 8.97 -17.09 -43.62
N LEU A 454 8.07 -16.73 -42.71
CA LEU A 454 7.93 -15.35 -42.25
C LEU A 454 9.24 -14.88 -41.57
N PRO A 455 9.66 -13.62 -41.82
CA PRO A 455 10.75 -13.00 -41.07
C PRO A 455 10.49 -13.03 -39.56
N GLY A 456 11.48 -13.41 -38.78
CA GLY A 456 11.37 -13.54 -37.33
C GLY A 456 11.55 -14.98 -36.84
N VAL A 457 11.05 -15.24 -35.63
CA VAL A 457 11.16 -16.55 -34.97
C VAL A 457 9.78 -17.18 -34.86
N SER A 458 9.68 -18.43 -35.31
CA SER A 458 8.47 -19.24 -35.21
C SER A 458 8.72 -20.45 -34.33
N VAL A 459 7.90 -20.65 -33.31
CA VAL A 459 7.92 -21.81 -32.42
C VAL A 459 6.74 -22.71 -32.78
N VAL A 460 7.03 -23.90 -33.28
CA VAL A 460 6.03 -24.87 -33.75
C VAL A 460 5.88 -25.99 -32.75
N HIS A 461 4.67 -26.20 -32.26
CA HIS A 461 4.27 -27.35 -31.46
C HIS A 461 3.61 -28.41 -32.33
N PHE A 462 4.30 -29.53 -32.53
CA PHE A 462 3.73 -30.72 -33.14
C PHE A 462 3.04 -31.56 -32.06
N LYS A 463 1.72 -31.71 -32.19
CA LYS A 463 0.86 -32.40 -31.22
C LYS A 463 0.09 -33.54 -31.87
N ALA A 464 -0.39 -34.47 -31.05
CA ALA A 464 -1.45 -35.41 -31.41
C ALA A 464 -2.59 -35.28 -30.40
N ALA A 465 -3.85 -35.29 -30.85
CA ALA A 465 -5.01 -35.15 -29.97
C ALA A 465 -5.14 -36.33 -28.98
N SER A 466 -4.60 -37.49 -29.35
CA SER A 466 -4.55 -38.71 -28.55
C SER A 466 -3.52 -38.66 -27.39
N ASP A 467 -2.50 -37.79 -27.46
CA ASP A 467 -1.39 -37.77 -26.50
C ASP A 467 -1.67 -36.91 -25.24
N LEU A 468 -1.37 -37.46 -24.07
CA LEU A 468 -1.65 -36.82 -22.78
C LEU A 468 -0.66 -35.68 -22.45
N GLN A 469 0.62 -35.81 -22.85
CA GLN A 469 1.62 -34.75 -22.62
C GLN A 469 1.33 -33.54 -23.51
N CYS A 470 0.90 -33.74 -24.75
CA CYS A 470 0.42 -32.67 -25.61
C CYS A 470 -0.72 -31.86 -24.99
N LYS A 471 -1.67 -32.51 -24.31
CA LYS A 471 -2.76 -31.84 -23.57
C LYS A 471 -2.26 -30.99 -22.40
N GLN A 472 -1.19 -31.41 -21.74
CA GLN A 472 -0.59 -30.67 -20.62
C GLN A 472 0.24 -29.47 -21.07
N VAL A 473 0.99 -29.60 -22.17
CA VAL A 473 1.90 -28.55 -22.65
C VAL A 473 1.19 -27.52 -23.55
N SER A 474 0.06 -27.87 -24.18
CA SER A 474 -0.66 -26.95 -25.07
C SER A 474 -1.09 -25.63 -24.39
N PRO A 475 -1.68 -25.62 -23.17
CA PRO A 475 -2.00 -24.38 -22.46
C PRO A 475 -0.78 -23.55 -22.07
N PHE A 476 0.36 -24.22 -21.83
CA PHE A 476 1.62 -23.55 -21.53
C PHE A 476 2.15 -22.78 -22.75
N LEU A 477 1.94 -23.31 -23.96
CA LEU A 477 2.26 -22.61 -25.19
C LEU A 477 1.43 -21.32 -25.36
N ASP A 478 0.15 -21.37 -25.03
CA ASP A 478 -0.73 -20.18 -25.05
C ASP A 478 -0.24 -19.12 -24.05
N THR A 479 0.29 -19.57 -22.89
CA THR A 479 0.90 -18.70 -21.90
C THR A 479 2.22 -18.08 -22.39
N LEU A 480 3.04 -18.83 -23.12
CA LEU A 480 4.26 -18.33 -23.75
C LEU A 480 3.97 -17.35 -24.87
N CYS A 481 2.88 -17.56 -25.64
CA CYS A 481 2.41 -16.64 -26.66
C CYS A 481 2.11 -15.25 -26.08
N GLY A 482 1.42 -15.19 -24.93
CA GLY A 482 1.19 -13.92 -24.23
C GLY A 482 2.46 -13.26 -23.68
N ARG A 483 3.44 -14.07 -23.21
CA ARG A 483 4.71 -13.56 -22.68
C ARG A 483 5.66 -13.05 -23.76
N TYR A 484 5.69 -13.68 -24.94
CA TYR A 484 6.63 -13.39 -26.03
C TYR A 484 5.91 -13.06 -27.35
N PRO A 485 5.20 -11.92 -27.43
CA PRO A 485 4.37 -11.60 -28.59
C PRO A 485 5.17 -11.24 -29.86
N SER A 486 6.50 -11.15 -29.78
CA SER A 486 7.38 -11.00 -30.95
C SER A 486 7.67 -12.33 -31.66
N ILE A 487 7.26 -13.46 -31.07
CA ILE A 487 7.46 -14.81 -31.61
C ILE A 487 6.15 -15.32 -32.18
N ASN A 488 6.21 -15.96 -33.35
CA ASN A 488 5.05 -16.63 -33.93
C ASN A 488 4.89 -18.03 -33.34
N PHE A 489 3.78 -18.30 -32.66
CA PHE A 489 3.52 -19.62 -32.08
C PHE A 489 2.54 -20.39 -32.96
N LEU A 490 2.93 -21.59 -33.39
CA LEU A 490 2.15 -22.44 -34.30
C LEU A 490 1.82 -23.78 -33.63
N LYS A 491 0.62 -24.30 -33.86
CA LYS A 491 0.19 -25.66 -33.49
C LYS A 491 -0.05 -26.47 -34.76
N VAL A 492 0.57 -27.65 -34.86
CA VAL A 492 0.39 -28.60 -35.96
C VAL A 492 -0.09 -29.91 -35.36
N ASP A 493 -1.30 -30.35 -35.71
CA ASP A 493 -1.75 -31.69 -35.37
C ASP A 493 -1.19 -32.70 -36.38
N ILE A 494 -0.36 -33.64 -35.94
CA ILE A 494 0.31 -34.60 -36.81
C ILE A 494 -0.64 -35.69 -37.34
N GLU A 495 -1.77 -35.94 -36.66
CA GLU A 495 -2.77 -36.91 -37.09
C GLU A 495 -3.59 -36.35 -38.25
N GLU A 496 -3.89 -35.04 -38.22
CA GLU A 496 -4.60 -34.33 -39.28
C GLU A 496 -3.67 -33.90 -40.44
N ASN A 497 -2.41 -33.59 -40.14
CA ASN A 497 -1.44 -33.04 -41.10
C ASN A 497 -0.23 -33.95 -41.33
N VAL A 498 -0.49 -35.20 -41.76
CA VAL A 498 0.54 -36.23 -41.98
C VAL A 498 1.64 -35.76 -42.96
N ALA A 499 1.30 -34.96 -43.98
CA ALA A 499 2.26 -34.43 -44.93
C ALA A 499 3.31 -33.51 -44.28
N VAL A 500 2.90 -32.69 -43.30
CA VAL A 500 3.80 -31.81 -42.55
C VAL A 500 4.68 -32.64 -41.62
N ALA A 501 4.08 -33.60 -40.90
CA ALA A 501 4.82 -34.50 -40.01
C ALA A 501 5.91 -35.29 -40.74
N ASN A 502 5.61 -35.80 -41.94
CA ASN A 502 6.58 -36.52 -42.78
C ASN A 502 7.69 -35.60 -43.29
N THR A 503 7.34 -34.40 -43.77
CA THR A 503 8.33 -33.42 -44.27
C THR A 503 9.28 -32.99 -43.16
N GLU A 504 8.74 -32.84 -41.94
CA GLU A 504 9.50 -32.45 -40.76
C GLU A 504 10.09 -33.62 -39.98
N ASN A 505 9.92 -34.88 -40.43
CA ASN A 505 10.39 -36.07 -39.73
C ASN A 505 9.92 -36.17 -38.26
N VAL A 506 8.71 -35.70 -37.94
CA VAL A 506 8.16 -35.77 -36.58
C VAL A 506 7.43 -37.09 -36.39
N ARG A 507 7.99 -37.97 -35.56
CA ARG A 507 7.40 -39.28 -35.20
C ARG A 507 7.02 -39.40 -33.72
N ILE A 508 7.51 -38.49 -32.89
CA ILE A 508 7.32 -38.48 -31.44
C ILE A 508 6.70 -37.12 -31.09
N VAL A 509 5.70 -37.13 -30.21
CA VAL A 509 5.03 -35.92 -29.71
C VAL A 509 5.00 -35.90 -28.18
N PRO A 510 4.90 -34.73 -27.52
CA PRO A 510 5.01 -33.39 -28.10
C PRO A 510 6.43 -33.11 -28.61
N THR A 511 6.55 -32.57 -29.82
CA THR A 511 7.84 -32.09 -30.37
C THR A 511 7.72 -30.61 -30.67
N PHE A 512 8.74 -29.85 -30.27
CA PHE A 512 8.84 -28.42 -30.54
C PHE A 512 9.99 -28.14 -31.48
N LYS A 513 9.75 -27.30 -32.49
CA LYS A 513 10.79 -26.82 -33.39
C LYS A 513 10.77 -25.31 -33.45
N ILE A 514 11.96 -24.71 -33.46
CA ILE A 514 12.13 -23.26 -33.59
C ILE A 514 12.75 -22.99 -34.95
N TYR A 515 12.11 -22.10 -35.70
CA TYR A 515 12.55 -21.60 -36.99
C TYR A 515 12.92 -20.13 -36.88
N LYS A 516 13.96 -19.72 -37.60
CA LYS A 516 14.36 -18.32 -37.76
C LYS A 516 14.52 -18.05 -39.25
N ASN A 517 13.70 -17.14 -39.80
CA ASN A 517 13.70 -16.78 -41.22
C ASN A 517 13.67 -18.01 -42.15
N GLY A 518 12.74 -18.94 -41.93
CA GLY A 518 12.61 -20.17 -42.71
C GLY A 518 13.60 -21.30 -42.38
N SER A 519 14.66 -21.04 -41.61
CA SER A 519 15.66 -22.05 -41.24
C SER A 519 15.38 -22.64 -39.86
N ARG A 520 15.38 -23.97 -39.73
CA ARG A 520 15.24 -24.63 -38.43
C ARG A 520 16.50 -24.44 -37.60
N VAL A 521 16.37 -23.84 -36.40
CA VAL A 521 17.49 -23.54 -35.50
C VAL A 521 17.50 -24.42 -34.25
N LYS A 522 16.35 -25.00 -33.86
CA LYS A 522 16.26 -25.87 -32.68
C LYS A 522 15.17 -26.92 -32.85
N GLU A 523 15.40 -28.10 -32.26
CA GLU A 523 14.42 -29.17 -32.12
C GLU A 523 14.48 -29.71 -30.69
N MET A 524 13.30 -29.97 -30.11
CA MET A 524 13.11 -30.45 -28.76
C MET A 524 12.02 -31.51 -28.74
N VAL A 525 12.38 -32.74 -28.37
CA VAL A 525 11.46 -33.87 -28.30
C VAL A 525 11.06 -34.07 -26.84
N ARG A 526 9.76 -33.97 -26.54
CA ARG A 526 9.17 -34.04 -25.20
C ARG A 526 9.86 -33.13 -24.16
N PRO A 527 10.00 -31.82 -24.42
CA PRO A 527 10.63 -30.91 -23.47
C PRO A 527 9.79 -30.73 -22.19
N SER A 528 10.45 -30.43 -21.08
CA SER A 528 9.79 -29.83 -19.92
C SER A 528 9.40 -28.37 -20.22
N CYS A 529 8.41 -27.83 -19.49
CA CYS A 529 7.99 -26.44 -19.62
C CYS A 529 9.18 -25.46 -19.42
N ASP A 530 10.06 -25.72 -18.45
CA ASP A 530 11.22 -24.86 -18.18
C ASP A 530 12.22 -24.85 -19.33
N MET A 531 12.47 -26.01 -19.95
CA MET A 531 13.37 -26.12 -21.09
C MET A 531 12.82 -25.39 -22.32
N LEU A 532 11.51 -25.49 -22.53
CA LEU A 532 10.81 -24.79 -23.60
C LEU A 532 10.90 -23.27 -23.39
N GLU A 533 10.57 -22.77 -22.20
CA GLU A 533 10.63 -21.35 -21.90
C GLU A 533 12.05 -20.78 -22.04
N HIS A 534 13.06 -21.48 -21.52
CA HIS A 534 14.45 -21.06 -21.66
C HIS A 534 14.86 -20.95 -23.14
N SER A 535 14.43 -21.91 -23.98
CA SER A 535 14.73 -21.90 -25.41
C SER A 535 14.01 -20.76 -26.13
N VAL A 536 12.71 -20.55 -25.85
CA VAL A 536 11.93 -19.44 -26.41
C VAL A 536 12.55 -18.10 -26.05
N ARG A 537 12.94 -17.91 -24.79
CA ARG A 537 13.62 -16.70 -24.31
C ARG A 537 14.97 -16.45 -24.98
N HIS A 538 15.73 -17.50 -25.28
CA HIS A 538 17.02 -17.37 -25.98
C HIS A 538 16.86 -16.80 -27.40
N TYR A 539 15.75 -17.14 -28.08
CA TYR A 539 15.48 -16.69 -29.44
C TYR A 539 14.54 -15.48 -29.52
N SER A 540 14.07 -14.92 -28.40
CA SER A 540 13.18 -13.75 -28.38
C SER A 540 13.89 -12.40 -28.53
N PHE A 541 15.23 -12.36 -28.48
CA PHE A 541 16.05 -11.15 -28.50
C PHE A 541 16.87 -10.99 -29.79
#